data_AF-A0A8B0SIS4-F1
#
_entry.id   AF-A0A8B0SIS4-F1
#
_cell.length_a   1.000
_cell.length_b   1.000
_cell.length_c   1.000
_cell.angle_alpha   90.00
_cell.angle_beta   90.00
_cell.angle_gamma   90.00
#
_symmetry.space_group_name_H-M   'P 1'
#
loop_
_entity.id
_entity.type
_entity.pdbx_description
1 polymer ?
#
loop_
_entity_poly.entity_id
_entity_poly.type
_entity_poly.pdbx_seq_one_letter_code
_entity_poly.pdbx_strand_id
1 'polypeptide(L)' 'MQPPPLNDKPQPPAPNECCESGCAPCVWDIYRTELQKWEQAQQAPQSTTPQPAT' A
#
# COMPACT_ATOMS: atom_id res chain seq x y z
N MET A 1 12.91 4.49 4.03
CA MET A 1 11.52 4.88 4.33
C MET A 1 10.73 3.60 4.50
N GLN A 2 10.28 3.28 5.71
CA GLN A 2 9.61 2.01 6.02
C GLN A 2 8.12 2.14 5.61
N PRO A 3 7.53 1.12 4.97
CA PRO A 3 6.10 1.14 4.65
C PRO A 3 5.25 1.13 5.94
N PRO A 4 4.11 1.82 5.96
CA PRO A 4 3.23 1.88 7.12
C PRO A 4 2.71 0.48 7.51
N PRO A 5 2.46 0.23 8.81
CA PRO A 5 1.93 -1.05 9.25
C PRO A 5 0.56 -1.30 8.62
N LEU A 6 0.37 -2.51 8.09
CA LEU A 6 -0.84 -3.04 7.43
C LEU A 6 -2.13 -3.02 8.28
N ASN A 7 -2.06 -2.48 9.50
CA ASN A 7 -3.20 -2.33 10.40
C ASN A 7 -4.04 -1.10 10.06
N ASP A 8 -3.44 -0.09 9.44
CA ASP A 8 -4.12 1.13 9.03
C ASP A 8 -4.46 1.11 7.53
N LYS A 9 -5.63 1.64 7.18
CA LYS A 9 -6.06 1.70 5.79
C LYS A 9 -5.12 2.64 5.02
N PRO A 10 -4.51 2.21 3.90
CA PRO A 10 -3.63 3.08 3.15
C PRO A 10 -4.38 4.34 2.71
N GLN A 11 -3.73 5.48 2.84
CA GLN A 11 -4.26 6.76 2.40
C GLN A 11 -3.93 6.98 0.91
N PRO A 12 -4.85 7.59 0.15
CA PRO A 12 -4.59 7.91 -1.25
C PRO A 12 -3.41 8.89 -1.37
N PRO A 13 -2.55 8.72 -2.38
CA PRO A 13 -1.44 9.63 -2.63
C PRO A 13 -1.97 11.02 -3.00
N ALA A 14 -1.23 12.05 -2.62
CA ALA A 14 -1.58 13.41 -2.99
C ALA A 14 -1.36 13.63 -4.50
N PRO A 15 -2.13 14.53 -5.14
CA PRO A 15 -2.05 14.73 -6.60
C PRO A 15 -0.66 15.19 -7.07
N ASN A 16 0.10 15.89 -6.21
CA ASN A 16 1.48 16.31 -6.45
C ASN A 16 2.51 15.18 -6.34
N GLU A 17 2.17 14.03 -5.77
CA GLU A 17 3.01 12.83 -5.77
C GLU A 17 2.86 12.03 -7.07
N CYS A 18 1.72 12.20 -7.76
CA CYS A 18 1.55 11.67 -9.09
C CYS A 18 2.36 12.51 -10.07
N CYS A 19 3.37 11.91 -10.71
CA CYS A 19 4.18 12.59 -11.72
C CYS A 19 3.38 12.95 -12.99
N GLU A 20 2.19 12.36 -13.18
CA GLU A 20 1.26 12.55 -14.31
C GLU A 20 1.85 12.32 -15.72
N SER A 21 3.14 11.98 -15.78
CA SER A 21 3.95 11.81 -16.99
C SER A 21 4.27 10.33 -17.29
N GLY A 22 3.64 9.40 -16.56
CA GLY A 22 3.82 7.96 -16.78
C GLY A 22 5.08 7.34 -16.15
N CYS A 23 5.69 7.96 -15.14
CA CYS A 23 6.78 7.33 -14.39
C CYS A 23 6.30 6.05 -13.68
N ALA A 24 7.12 5.00 -13.76
CA ALA A 24 6.91 3.73 -13.08
C ALA A 24 7.92 3.57 -11.92
N PRO A 25 7.48 3.14 -10.72
CA PRO A 25 6.11 2.74 -10.37
C PRO A 25 5.17 3.94 -10.17
N CYS A 26 3.94 3.84 -10.67
CA CYS A 26 2.91 4.85 -10.45
C CYS A 26 2.47 4.83 -8.99
N VAL A 27 2.37 5.99 -8.34
CA VAL A 27 1.94 6.09 -6.94
C VAL A 27 0.55 5.48 -6.71
N TRP A 28 -0.32 5.57 -7.72
CA TRP A 28 -1.64 4.94 -7.69
C TRP A 28 -1.59 3.42 -7.78
N ASP A 29 -0.60 2.86 -8.46
CA ASP A 29 -0.41 1.41 -8.57
C ASP A 29 0.04 0.82 -7.22
N ILE A 30 0.96 1.52 -6.56
CA ILE A 30 1.40 1.19 -5.20
C ILE A 30 0.21 1.27 -4.23
N TYR A 31 -0.54 2.39 -4.25
CA TYR A 31 -1.70 2.57 -3.40
C TYR A 31 -2.75 1.47 -3.57
N ARG A 32 -3.10 1.12 -4.82
CA ARG A 32 -4.07 0.05 -5.11
C ARG A 32 -3.59 -1.30 -4.59
N THR A 33 -2.31 -1.61 -4.78
CA THR A 33 -1.70 -2.85 -4.29
C THR A 33 -1.78 -2.95 -2.77
N GLU A 34 -1.40 -1.89 -2.06
CA GLU A 34 -1.46 -1.86 -0.59
C GLU A 34 -2.90 -1.90 -0.09
N LEU A 35 -3.84 -1.23 -0.77
CA LEU A 35 -5.26 -1.27 -0.44
C LEU A 35 -5.82 -2.68 -0.53
N GLN A 36 -5.52 -3.42 -1.60
CA GLN A 36 -5.96 -4.80 -1.72
C GLN A 36 -5.39 -5.69 -0.62
N LYS A 37 -4.11 -5.52 -0.25
CA LYS A 37 -3.51 -6.27 0.87
C LYS A 37 -4.21 -5.96 2.18
N TRP A 38 -4.54 -4.69 2.44
CA TRP A 38 -5.30 -4.29 3.61
C TRP A 38 -6.69 -4.91 3.62
N GLU A 39 -7.43 -4.86 2.50
CA GLU A 39 -8.76 -5.46 2.41
C GLU A 39 -8.73 -6.97 2.68
N GLN A 40 -7.74 -7.69 2.13
CA GLN A 40 -7.55 -9.11 2.41
C GLN A 40 -7.20 -9.38 3.88
N ALA A 41 -6.36 -8.54 4.49
CA ALA A 41 -5.99 -8.65 5.90
C ALA A 41 -7.17 -8.39 6.84
N GLN A 42 -8.08 -7.48 6.47
CA GLN A 42 -9.30 -7.18 7.23
C GLN A 42 -10.32 -8.33 7.19
N GLN A 43 -10.35 -9.10 6.09
CA GLN A 43 -11.24 -10.25 5.93
C GLN A 43 -10.68 -11.52 6.58
N ALA A 44 -9.36 -11.60 6.79
CA ALA A 44 -8.74 -12.67 7.55
C ALA A 44 -8.82 -12.38 9.06
N PRO A 45 -9.07 -13.38 9.93
CA PRO A 45 -8.91 -13.22 11.36
C PRO A 45 -7.42 -12.99 11.68
N GLN A 46 -7.02 -11.71 11.68
CA GLN A 46 -5.82 -11.11 12.27
C GLN A 46 -4.85 -12.13 12.88
N SER A 47 -4.01 -12.69 12.02
CA SER A 47 -2.82 -13.40 12.41
C SER A 47 -1.68 -12.80 11.60
N THR A 48 -1.14 -11.73 12.17
CA THR A 48 0.27 -11.32 12.14
C THR A 48 1.04 -11.57 10.85
N THR A 49 1.36 -10.45 10.20
CA THR A 49 2.56 -10.14 9.40
C THR A 49 3.56 -11.28 9.19
N PRO A 50 3.98 -11.49 7.94
CA PRO A 50 5.42 -11.55 7.68
C PRO A 50 5.81 -10.59 6.55
N GLN A 51 6.44 -9.47 6.93
CA GLN A 51 7.42 -8.82 6.07
C GLN A 51 8.79 -9.29 6.53
N PRO A 52 9.47 -10.12 5.72
CA PRO A 52 10.90 -9.96 5.55
C PRO A 52 11.15 -9.75 4.05
N ALA A 53 11.42 -8.49 3.68
CA ALA A 53 12.16 -8.22 2.47
C ALA A 53 13.62 -8.64 2.74
N THR A 54 14.08 -9.69 2.06
CA THR A 54 15.49 -10.11 1.99
C THR A 54 16.23 -9.24 0.97
#